data_AF-A0A174S018-F1
#
_entry.id   AF-A0A174S018-F1
#
_cell.length_a   1.000
_cell.length_b   1.000
_cell.length_c   1.000
_cell.angle_alpha   90.00
_cell.angle_beta   90.00
_cell.angle_gamma   90.00
#
_symmetry.space_group_name_H-M   'P 1'
#
loop_
_entity.id
_entity.type
_entity.pdbx_description
1 polymer ?
#
loop_
_entity_poly.entity_id
_entity_poly.type
_entity_poly.pdbx_seq_one_letter_code
_entity_poly.pdbx_strand_id
1 'polypeptide(L)'
;MERITERNFEMMSGKYQKEQLEIEARLKEVTETLNESYEKSRGIRDFLALIRNYQGLKELDATVINALIDKILVSEREKMADGTVKQEIKIYYKFIGFVDELHIIPTKRWAAMPAKNCTVCGVEYVPGSGASRYCPACAKKIRREKSNESKRRSREQKRIACMNCPQKMTD
;
A
#
# COMPACT_ATOMS: atom_id res chain seq x y z
N MET A 1 8.99 -20.50 -74.53
CA MET A 1 9.08 -19.72 -73.27
C MET A 1 10.31 -18.84 -73.38
N GLU A 2 10.12 -17.54 -73.54
CA GLU A 2 11.22 -16.58 -73.55
C GLU A 2 11.89 -16.55 -72.17
N ARG A 3 13.21 -16.74 -72.15
CA ARG A 3 14.00 -16.69 -70.92
C ARG A 3 14.17 -15.23 -70.51
N ILE A 4 13.78 -14.93 -69.27
CA ILE A 4 14.05 -13.63 -68.64
C ILE A 4 15.56 -13.39 -68.70
N THR A 5 15.98 -12.20 -69.15
CA THR A 5 17.40 -11.80 -69.19
C THR A 5 17.93 -11.69 -67.75
N GLU A 6 19.18 -12.10 -67.54
CA GLU A 6 19.81 -12.19 -66.22
C GLU A 6 19.72 -10.87 -65.43
N ARG A 7 19.90 -9.74 -66.14
CA ARG A 7 19.75 -8.38 -65.59
C ARG A 7 18.33 -8.05 -65.08
N ASN A 8 17.30 -8.57 -65.74
CA ASN A 8 15.91 -8.38 -65.31
C ASN A 8 15.57 -9.28 -64.13
N PHE A 9 16.11 -10.50 -64.09
CA PHE A 9 15.95 -11.43 -62.96
C PHE A 9 16.55 -10.84 -61.69
N GLU A 10 17.74 -10.24 -61.77
CA GLU A 10 18.45 -9.68 -60.63
C GLU A 10 17.79 -8.40 -60.09
N MET A 11 17.31 -7.51 -60.98
CA MET A 11 16.53 -6.33 -60.58
C MET A 11 15.18 -6.67 -59.93
N MET A 12 14.53 -7.75 -60.37
CA MET A 12 13.25 -8.18 -59.81
C MET A 12 13.45 -8.98 -58.51
N SER A 13 14.45 -9.85 -58.45
CA SER A 13 14.83 -10.65 -57.27
C SER A 13 15.06 -9.78 -56.03
N GLY A 14 15.82 -8.69 -56.16
CA GLY A 14 16.08 -7.79 -55.03
C GLY A 14 14.84 -7.03 -54.54
N LYS A 15 13.88 -6.73 -55.42
CA LYS A 15 12.59 -6.14 -55.02
C LYS A 15 11.70 -7.15 -54.31
N TYR A 16 11.59 -8.36 -54.86
CA TYR A 16 10.80 -9.44 -54.27
C TYR A 16 11.34 -9.88 -52.90
N GLN A 17 12.67 -9.94 -52.72
CA GLN A 17 13.26 -10.24 -51.42
C GLN A 17 12.95 -9.16 -50.37
N LYS A 18 12.98 -7.88 -50.75
CA LYS A 18 12.59 -6.78 -49.85
C LYS A 18 11.12 -6.84 -49.49
N GLU A 19 10.25 -7.05 -50.47
CA GLU A 19 8.81 -7.20 -50.25
C GLU A 19 8.51 -8.40 -49.34
N GLN A 20 9.19 -9.53 -49.51
CA GLN A 20 9.05 -10.69 -48.63
C GLN A 20 9.45 -10.38 -47.19
N LEU A 21 10.58 -9.71 -46.98
CA LEU A 21 11.02 -9.31 -45.64
C LEU A 21 10.04 -8.33 -44.98
N GLU A 22 9.50 -7.38 -45.74
CA GLU A 22 8.55 -6.39 -45.24
C GLU A 22 7.19 -7.02 -44.91
N ILE A 23 6.74 -7.98 -45.74
CA ILE A 23 5.53 -8.77 -45.49
C ILE A 23 5.71 -9.67 -44.27
N GLU A 24 6.85 -10.36 -44.11
CA GLU A 24 7.13 -11.17 -42.92
C GLU A 24 7.20 -10.33 -41.64
N ALA A 25 7.79 -9.14 -41.70
CA ALA A 25 7.83 -8.22 -40.57
C ALA A 25 6.42 -7.77 -40.15
N ARG A 26 5.58 -7.39 -41.13
CA ARG A 26 4.16 -7.06 -40.88
C ARG A 26 3.37 -8.25 -40.35
N LEU A 27 3.62 -9.45 -40.86
CA LEU A 27 2.98 -10.67 -40.36
C LEU A 27 3.30 -10.88 -38.89
N LYS A 28 4.57 -10.73 -38.48
CA LYS A 28 4.98 -10.84 -37.07
C LYS A 28 4.27 -9.81 -36.20
N GLU A 29 4.31 -8.53 -36.57
CA GLU A 29 3.65 -7.45 -35.82
C GLU A 29 2.13 -7.68 -35.68
N VAL A 30 1.46 -8.09 -36.77
CA VAL A 30 0.03 -8.39 -36.74
C VAL A 30 -0.26 -9.62 -35.88
N THR A 31 0.58 -10.65 -35.90
CA THR A 31 0.40 -11.83 -35.04
C THR A 31 0.63 -11.52 -33.56
N GLU A 32 1.58 -10.65 -33.23
CA GLU A 32 1.86 -10.22 -31.86
C GLU A 32 0.69 -9.41 -31.30
N THR A 33 0.22 -8.40 -32.04
CA THR A 33 -0.94 -7.60 -31.65
C THR A 33 -2.23 -8.43 -31.53
N LEU A 34 -2.43 -9.39 -32.43
CA LEU A 34 -3.55 -10.33 -32.36
C LEU A 34 -3.45 -11.22 -31.13
N ASN A 35 -2.28 -11.81 -30.84
CA ASN A 35 -2.05 -12.65 -29.66
C ASN A 35 -2.28 -11.86 -28.37
N GLU A 36 -1.80 -10.62 -28.29
CA GLU A 36 -2.10 -9.76 -27.12
C GLU A 36 -3.60 -9.55 -26.93
N SER A 37 -4.36 -9.36 -28.01
CA SER A 37 -5.82 -9.19 -27.94
C SER A 37 -6.56 -10.48 -27.55
N TYR A 38 -6.07 -11.64 -28.00
CA TYR A 38 -6.60 -12.95 -27.62
C TYR A 38 -6.29 -13.29 -26.16
N GLU A 39 -5.08 -13.02 -25.68
CA GLU A 39 -4.70 -13.21 -24.28
C GLU A 39 -5.52 -12.31 -23.35
N LYS A 40 -5.76 -11.04 -23.75
CA LYS A 40 -6.64 -10.11 -23.00
C LYS A 40 -8.08 -10.62 -22.94
N SER A 41 -8.65 -11.06 -24.07
CA SER A 41 -10.05 -11.51 -24.13
C SER A 41 -10.30 -12.87 -23.48
N ARG A 42 -9.32 -13.80 -23.56
CA ARG A 42 -9.35 -15.07 -22.83
C ARG A 42 -9.15 -14.87 -21.34
N GLY A 43 -8.19 -14.01 -20.95
CA GLY A 43 -7.95 -13.62 -19.56
C GLY A 43 -9.20 -13.05 -18.88
N ILE A 44 -9.99 -12.22 -19.57
CA ILE A 44 -11.26 -11.68 -19.04
C ILE A 44 -12.28 -12.79 -18.74
N ARG A 45 -12.41 -13.80 -19.61
CA ARG A 45 -13.36 -14.90 -19.39
C ARG A 45 -12.94 -15.78 -18.22
N ASP A 46 -11.65 -16.11 -18.16
CA ASP A 46 -11.08 -16.90 -17.08
C ASP A 46 -11.16 -16.15 -15.73
N PHE A 47 -10.96 -14.83 -15.76
CA PHE A 47 -11.14 -13.95 -14.61
C PHE A 47 -12.60 -13.89 -14.13
N LEU A 48 -13.56 -13.75 -15.04
CA LEU A 48 -14.97 -13.77 -14.69
C LEU A 48 -15.39 -15.12 -14.10
N ALA A 49 -14.85 -16.23 -14.62
CA ALA A 49 -15.06 -17.55 -14.02
C ALA A 49 -14.45 -17.64 -12.61
N LEU A 50 -13.26 -17.07 -12.41
CA LEU A 50 -12.58 -17.06 -11.12
C LEU A 50 -13.33 -16.23 -10.07
N ILE A 51 -13.75 -15.00 -10.39
CA ILE A 51 -14.49 -14.13 -9.45
C ILE A 51 -15.83 -14.72 -9.06
N ARG A 52 -16.53 -15.39 -9.99
CA ARG A 52 -17.81 -16.05 -9.68
C ARG A 52 -17.67 -17.04 -8.52
N ASN A 53 -16.53 -17.72 -8.41
CA ASN A 53 -16.24 -18.63 -7.29
C ASN A 53 -15.96 -17.92 -5.96
N TYR A 54 -15.64 -16.63 -6.00
CA TYR A 54 -15.33 -15.79 -4.84
C TYR A 54 -16.44 -14.78 -4.51
N GLN A 55 -17.61 -14.86 -5.17
CA GLN A 55 -18.77 -14.04 -4.81
C GLN A 55 -19.26 -14.39 -3.39
N GLY A 56 -19.32 -13.39 -2.52
CA GLY A 56 -19.84 -13.55 -1.15
C GLY A 56 -18.77 -13.71 -0.06
N LEU A 57 -17.49 -13.54 -0.37
CA LEU A 57 -16.44 -13.46 0.65
C LEU A 57 -16.67 -12.21 1.54
N LYS A 58 -16.90 -12.42 2.84
CA LYS A 58 -16.98 -11.35 3.85
C LYS A 58 -15.60 -10.86 4.29
N GLU A 59 -14.57 -11.69 4.13
CA GLU A 59 -13.19 -11.40 4.47
C GLU A 59 -12.29 -11.75 3.28
N LEU A 60 -11.39 -10.84 2.92
CA LEU A 60 -10.39 -11.10 1.89
C LEU A 60 -9.27 -11.94 2.50
N ASP A 61 -9.13 -13.18 2.03
CA ASP A 61 -7.99 -14.03 2.38
C ASP A 61 -6.75 -13.66 1.54
N ALA A 62 -5.56 -13.80 2.13
CA ALA A 62 -4.29 -13.51 1.48
C ALA A 62 -4.08 -14.40 0.24
N THR A 63 -4.58 -15.63 0.26
CA THR A 63 -4.53 -16.53 -0.91
C THR A 63 -5.30 -15.96 -2.10
N VAL A 64 -6.48 -15.42 -1.86
CA VAL A 64 -7.34 -14.81 -2.89
C VAL A 64 -6.73 -13.52 -3.44
N ILE A 65 -6.17 -12.68 -2.56
CA ILE A 65 -5.46 -11.46 -2.97
C ILE A 65 -4.27 -11.80 -3.88
N ASN A 66 -3.44 -12.76 -3.50
CA ASN A 66 -2.26 -13.17 -4.27
C ASN A 66 -2.63 -13.87 -5.60
N ALA A 67 -3.82 -14.49 -5.67
CA ALA A 67 -4.32 -15.09 -6.90
C ALA A 67 -4.85 -14.04 -7.90
N LEU A 68 -5.47 -12.96 -7.40
CA LEU A 68 -6.13 -11.94 -8.22
C LEU A 68 -5.20 -10.79 -8.62
N ILE A 69 -4.32 -10.36 -7.72
CA ILE A 69 -3.49 -9.16 -7.90
C ILE A 69 -2.10 -9.57 -8.37
N ASP A 70 -1.62 -8.93 -9.43
CA ASP A 70 -0.27 -9.10 -9.96
C ASP A 70 0.73 -8.16 -9.26
N LYS A 71 0.42 -6.86 -9.22
CA LYS A 71 1.24 -5.85 -8.55
C LYS A 71 0.42 -4.69 -8.01
N ILE A 72 0.92 -4.07 -6.94
CA ILE A 72 0.35 -2.86 -6.34
C ILE A 72 1.43 -1.78 -6.41
N LEU A 73 1.17 -0.71 -7.14
CA LEU A 73 2.01 0.48 -7.16
C LEU A 73 1.45 1.49 -6.16
N VAL A 74 2.32 2.01 -5.33
CA VAL A 74 1.98 2.99 -4.29
C VAL A 74 2.76 4.25 -4.60
N SER A 75 2.06 5.32 -4.98
CA SER A 75 2.65 6.61 -5.27
C SER A 75 3.07 7.34 -3.98
N GLU A 76 3.76 8.46 -4.16
CA GLU A 76 4.17 9.32 -3.06
C GLU A 76 3.00 9.92 -2.30
N ARG A 77 3.30 10.34 -1.06
CA ARG A 77 2.34 10.93 -0.15
C ARG A 77 2.23 12.43 -0.41
N GLU A 78 1.14 12.85 -1.03
CA GLU A 78 0.87 14.27 -1.26
C GLU A 78 0.10 14.87 -0.08
N LYS A 79 0.67 15.94 0.50
CA LYS A 79 -0.01 16.74 1.51
C LYS A 79 -0.73 17.88 0.79
N MET A 80 -2.06 17.82 0.77
CA MET A 80 -2.86 18.92 0.24
C MET A 80 -2.90 20.08 1.24
N ALA A 81 -3.20 21.28 0.72
CA ALA A 81 -3.29 22.51 1.51
C ALA A 81 -4.26 22.39 2.71
N ASP A 82 -5.28 21.55 2.59
CA ASP A 82 -6.32 21.32 3.62
C ASP A 82 -5.86 20.39 4.76
N GLY A 83 -4.57 20.05 4.84
CA GLY A 83 -4.00 19.12 5.83
C GLY A 83 -4.36 17.66 5.59
N THR A 84 -5.11 17.37 4.53
CA THR A 84 -5.45 16.02 4.09
C THR A 84 -4.30 15.44 3.29
N VAL A 85 -3.94 14.21 3.62
CA VAL A 85 -2.94 13.44 2.90
C VAL A 85 -3.67 12.61 1.85
N LYS A 86 -3.27 12.76 0.58
CA LYS A 86 -3.62 11.81 -0.47
C LYS A 86 -2.43 10.93 -0.80
N GLN A 87 -2.73 9.68 -1.11
CA GLN A 87 -1.77 8.72 -1.63
C GLN A 87 -2.48 7.93 -2.70
N GLU A 88 -1.93 7.95 -3.91
CA GLU A 88 -2.49 7.23 -5.03
C GLU A 88 -2.00 5.78 -5.00
N ILE A 89 -2.92 4.83 -5.18
CA ILE A 89 -2.62 3.39 -5.20
C ILE A 89 -3.16 2.84 -6.51
N LYS A 90 -2.29 2.24 -7.33
CA LYS A 90 -2.65 1.59 -8.59
C LYS A 90 -2.52 0.08 -8.43
N ILE A 91 -3.64 -0.63 -8.60
CA ILE A 91 -3.69 -2.09 -8.48
C ILE A 91 -3.76 -2.69 -9.88
N TYR A 92 -2.83 -3.59 -10.19
CA TYR A 92 -2.81 -4.36 -11.43
C TYR A 92 -3.33 -5.76 -11.15
N TYR A 93 -4.39 -6.15 -11.83
CA TYR A 93 -4.95 -7.49 -11.77
C TYR A 93 -4.33 -8.36 -12.85
N LYS A 94 -4.05 -9.62 -12.52
CA LYS A 94 -3.30 -10.56 -13.36
C LYS A 94 -3.92 -10.79 -14.75
N PHE A 95 -5.24 -10.60 -14.86
CA PHE A 95 -6.02 -10.97 -16.04
C PHE A 95 -6.64 -9.79 -16.81
N ILE A 96 -6.61 -8.58 -16.25
CA ILE A 96 -7.21 -7.36 -16.84
C ILE A 96 -6.25 -6.17 -16.89
N GLY A 97 -5.08 -6.27 -16.24
CA GLY A 97 -4.16 -5.17 -16.10
C GLY A 97 -4.66 -4.12 -15.09
N PHE A 98 -4.45 -2.85 -15.42
CA PHE A 98 -4.81 -1.72 -14.56
C PHE A 98 -6.27 -1.31 -14.79
N VAL A 99 -7.02 -1.16 -13.70
CA VAL A 99 -8.37 -0.60 -13.71
C VAL A 99 -8.26 0.81 -13.12
N ASP A 100 -8.39 1.82 -14.00
CA ASP A 100 -8.16 3.24 -13.68
C ASP A 100 -9.13 3.80 -12.61
N GLU A 101 -10.27 3.14 -12.38
CA GLU A 101 -11.33 3.62 -11.49
C GLU A 101 -11.47 2.79 -10.21
N LEU A 102 -10.42 2.74 -9.39
CA LEU A 102 -10.58 2.46 -7.96
C LEU A 102 -9.89 3.55 -7.15
N HIS A 103 -10.59 4.68 -6.99
CA HIS A 103 -10.26 5.68 -5.99
C HIS A 103 -10.56 5.10 -4.60
N ILE A 104 -9.64 4.29 -4.08
CA ILE A 104 -9.66 3.88 -2.68
C ILE A 104 -9.28 5.13 -1.90
N ILE A 105 -10.28 5.89 -1.46
CA ILE A 105 -10.08 6.88 -0.40
C ILE A 105 -9.60 6.04 0.79
N PRO A 106 -8.38 6.25 1.32
CA PRO A 106 -7.89 5.47 2.44
C PRO A 106 -8.86 5.68 3.60
N THR A 107 -9.72 4.67 3.84
CA THR A 107 -10.54 4.66 5.05
C THR A 107 -9.55 4.66 6.19
N LYS A 108 -9.61 5.69 7.04
CA LYS A 108 -8.82 5.79 8.26
C LYS A 108 -9.15 4.59 9.14
N ARG A 109 -8.55 3.43 8.86
CA ARG A 109 -8.74 2.16 9.59
C ARG A 109 -7.81 2.10 10.80
N TRP A 110 -7.62 3.24 11.46
CA TRP A 110 -7.69 3.20 12.91
C TRP A 110 -9.18 3.28 13.20
N ALA A 111 -9.88 2.14 13.23
CA ALA A 111 -11.20 2.14 13.82
C ALA A 111 -11.04 2.78 15.21
N ALA A 112 -11.79 3.85 15.48
CA ALA A 112 -11.79 4.46 16.80
C ALA A 112 -11.98 3.32 17.79
N MET A 113 -11.04 3.15 18.71
CA MET A 113 -11.09 2.02 19.63
C MET A 113 -12.41 2.03 20.39
N PRO A 114 -12.94 0.86 20.77
CA PRO A 114 -14.22 0.78 21.46
C PRO A 114 -14.22 1.70 22.67
N ALA A 115 -15.34 2.40 22.86
CA ALA A 115 -15.53 3.28 24.01
C ALA A 115 -15.42 2.46 25.30
N LYS A 116 -14.83 3.06 26.34
CA LYS A 116 -14.72 2.45 27.66
C LYS A 116 -14.84 3.50 28.76
N ASN A 117 -15.09 3.03 29.97
CA ASN A 117 -15.28 3.89 31.12
C ASN A 117 -13.95 4.23 31.80
N CYS A 118 -13.80 5.48 32.20
CA CYS A 118 -12.67 5.94 33.00
C CYS A 118 -12.69 5.31 34.39
N THR A 119 -11.56 4.79 34.88
CA THR A 119 -11.49 4.17 36.22
C THR A 119 -11.59 5.17 37.39
N VAL A 120 -11.53 6.48 37.13
CA VAL A 120 -11.57 7.52 38.16
C VAL A 120 -12.94 8.19 38.23
N CYS A 121 -13.51 8.54 37.07
CA CYS A 121 -14.76 9.30 37.00
C CYS A 121 -15.91 8.55 36.33
N GLY A 122 -15.72 7.32 35.85
CA GLY A 122 -16.76 6.50 35.22
C GLY A 122 -17.22 6.95 33.83
N VAL A 123 -16.86 8.17 33.40
CA VAL A 123 -17.24 8.75 32.11
C VAL A 123 -16.73 7.88 30.97
N GLU A 124 -17.63 7.65 30.01
CA GLU A 124 -17.32 6.96 28.76
C GLU A 124 -16.40 7.82 27.87
N TYR A 125 -15.35 7.20 27.34
CA TYR A 125 -14.40 7.87 26.47
C TYR A 125 -13.80 6.90 25.46
N VAL A 126 -13.33 7.46 24.34
CA VAL A 126 -12.61 6.71 23.30
C VAL A 126 -11.10 6.78 23.60
N PRO A 127 -10.42 5.65 23.87
CA PRO A 127 -9.00 5.64 24.14
C PRO A 127 -8.14 5.74 22.88
N GLY A 128 -6.99 6.42 22.97
CA GLY A 128 -5.97 6.40 21.91
C GLY A 128 -5.07 5.16 21.92
N SER A 129 -5.03 4.39 23.03
CA SER A 129 -4.27 3.14 23.15
C SER A 129 -4.98 2.15 24.08
N GLY A 130 -4.86 0.84 23.81
CA GLY A 130 -5.56 -0.22 24.55
C GLY A 130 -5.27 -0.15 26.05
N ALA A 131 -4.03 0.23 26.39
CA ALA A 131 -3.54 0.38 27.75
C ALA A 131 -4.05 1.62 28.52
N SER A 132 -4.72 2.58 27.86
CA SER A 132 -5.25 3.77 28.55
C SER A 132 -6.29 3.39 29.60
N ARG A 133 -6.24 3.97 30.81
CA ARG A 133 -7.21 3.68 31.90
C ARG A 133 -8.10 4.87 32.27
N TYR A 134 -7.69 6.06 31.84
CA TYR A 134 -8.29 7.31 32.27
C TYR A 134 -8.74 8.13 31.07
N CYS A 135 -9.88 8.81 31.20
CA CYS A 135 -10.30 9.81 30.24
C CYS A 135 -9.26 10.96 30.17
N PRO A 136 -9.27 11.79 29.11
CA PRO A 136 -8.27 12.85 28.92
C PRO A 136 -8.14 13.82 30.10
N ALA A 137 -9.25 14.14 30.78
CA ALA A 137 -9.26 15.02 31.94
C ALA A 137 -8.57 14.36 33.16
N CYS A 138 -8.97 13.15 33.53
CA CYS A 138 -8.37 12.41 34.64
C CYS A 138 -6.91 12.03 34.37
N ALA A 139 -6.57 11.69 33.11
CA ALA A 139 -5.21 11.39 32.71
C ALA A 139 -4.26 12.58 32.95
N LYS A 140 -4.69 13.81 32.63
CA LYS A 140 -3.91 15.03 32.90
C LYS A 140 -3.67 15.24 34.40
N LYS A 141 -4.70 15.05 35.23
CA LYS A 141 -4.59 15.16 36.71
C LYS A 141 -3.59 14.14 37.27
N ILE A 142 -3.75 12.86 36.92
CA ILE A 142 -2.88 11.78 37.41
C ILE A 142 -1.43 11.96 36.95
N ARG A 143 -1.20 12.37 35.70
CA ARG A 143 0.18 12.66 35.24
C ARG A 143 0.82 13.78 36.05
N ARG A 144 0.07 14.84 36.35
CA ARG A 144 0.56 15.97 37.16
C ARG A 144 0.88 15.54 38.59
N GLU A 145 0.01 14.75 39.21
CA GLU A 145 0.23 14.19 40.54
C GLU A 145 1.47 13.29 40.59
N LYS A 146 1.62 12.34 39.66
CA LYS A 146 2.80 11.48 39.57
C LYS A 146 4.10 12.27 39.37
N SER A 147 4.06 13.32 38.54
CA SER A 147 5.20 14.21 38.34
C SER A 147 5.57 14.98 39.61
N ASN A 148 4.59 15.53 40.31
CA ASN A 148 4.80 16.24 41.57
C ASN A 148 5.34 15.31 42.67
N GLU A 149 4.79 14.11 42.77
CA GLU A 149 5.22 13.08 43.72
C GLU A 149 6.67 12.65 43.46
N SER A 150 7.03 12.44 42.19
CA SER A 150 8.43 12.16 41.80
C SER A 150 9.38 13.29 42.21
N LYS A 151 8.99 14.56 41.98
CA LYS A 151 9.77 15.72 42.42
C LYS A 151 9.90 15.80 43.94
N ARG A 152 8.85 15.49 44.69
CA ARG A 152 8.88 15.43 46.17
C ARG A 152 9.88 14.36 46.64
N ARG A 153 9.79 13.14 46.11
CA ARG A 153 10.72 12.05 46.42
C ARG A 153 12.17 12.40 46.09
N SER A 154 12.41 13.06 44.95
CA SER A 154 13.75 13.49 44.57
C SER A 154 14.32 14.55 45.52
N ARG A 155 13.51 15.52 45.95
CA ARG A 155 13.94 16.53 46.94
C ARG A 155 14.23 15.90 48.30
N GLU A 156 13.39 14.96 48.74
CA GLU A 156 13.60 14.24 50.00
C GLU A 156 14.87 13.37 49.94
N GLN A 157 15.08 12.62 48.85
CA GLN A 157 16.32 11.87 48.65
C GLN A 157 17.56 12.76 48.66
N LYS A 158 17.50 13.93 48.00
CA LYS A 158 18.61 14.91 48.03
C LYS A 158 18.86 15.44 49.45
N ARG A 159 17.78 15.74 50.19
CA ARG A 159 17.87 16.20 51.58
C ARG A 159 18.51 15.13 52.48
N ILE A 160 18.06 13.88 52.37
CA ILE A 160 18.63 12.73 53.10
C ILE A 160 20.10 12.52 52.72
N ALA A 161 20.43 12.59 51.43
CA ALA A 161 21.81 12.47 50.96
C ALA A 161 22.73 13.60 51.49
N CYS A 162 22.22 14.83 51.60
CA CYS A 162 22.94 15.94 52.22
C CYS A 162 23.14 15.73 53.73
N MET A 163 22.12 15.23 54.46
CA MET A 163 22.27 14.93 55.89
C MET A 163 23.27 13.80 56.14
N ASN A 164 23.31 12.80 55.26
CA ASN A 164 24.16 11.63 55.40
C ASN A 164 25.54 11.80 54.71
N CYS A 165 25.89 13.02 54.27
CA CYS A 165 27.18 13.27 53.65
C CYS A 165 28.28 13.27 54.72
N PRO A 166 29.25 12.34 54.69
CA PRO A 166 30.34 12.34 55.66
C PRO A 166 31.14 13.63 55.51
N GLN A 167 31.34 14.34 56.63
CA GLN A 167 32.26 15.47 56.67
C GLN A 167 33.63 14.94 56.29
N LYS A 168 34.17 15.38 55.15
CA LYS A 168 35.55 15.05 54.76
C LYS A 168 36.46 15.60 55.86
N MET A 169 37.02 14.72 56.68
CA MET A 169 38.16 15.06 57.54
C MET A 169 39.30 15.44 56.59
N THR A 170 39.61 16.73 56.55
CA THR A 170 40.83 17.25 55.93
C THR A 170 41.94 17.10 56.94
N ASP A 171 42.84 16.13 56.70
CA ASP A 171 44.17 16.08 57.31
C ASP A 171 45.14 17.01 56.58
#